data_AF-A0A090I835-F1
#
_entry.id   AF-A0A090I835-F1
#
_cell.length_a   1.000
_cell.length_b   1.000
_cell.length_c   1.000
_cell.angle_alpha   90.00
_cell.angle_beta   90.00
_cell.angle_gamma   90.00
#
_symmetry.space_group_name_H-M   'P 1'
#
loop_
_entity.id
_entity.type
_entity.pdbx_description
1 polymer ?
#
loop_
_entity_poly.entity_id
_entity_poly.type
_entity_poly.pdbx_seq_one_letter_code
_entity_poly.pdbx_strand_id
1 'polypeptide(L)'
;MQPLQQKGVSMKTLKILGILSLWFIGGLLVTTYPTKVQAAGAACTGDFVNPISGICWDCMFPFTIAKVPIWPSKYPDTTNPTLPISFCPKPPPIFMQVGLNIGYWEPYAMVDVTRVPYCMVNMGMKISSGNANQVGGQTTVRPQAANSNGAFYHAHWYKYPLIYWLQIIQSVACMALDNFDIGYLTEFDPFWDDDELAFILNPEAAMFGNPIAQLSCVVESVKTSFGNSLPLDALFWCLGSQGSAYPLTGTTGYRDTPLQAATLISERLNYKLHRMGIVWESLGTDGAICYQHPMPILPKSRYRYQLSNVEADARNCYPYGTTTAIWESGHDNPVTGDNFGFVKFRKRNCVFL
;
A
#
# COMPACT_ATOMS: atom_id res chain seq x y z
N MET A 1 98.76 6.71 -35.44
CA MET A 1 98.47 7.88 -36.29
C MET A 1 97.50 8.78 -35.53
N GLN A 2 97.97 9.95 -35.10
CA GLN A 2 97.15 11.05 -34.57
C GLN A 2 96.25 11.65 -35.69
N PRO A 3 95.39 12.65 -35.41
CA PRO A 3 94.33 12.77 -34.41
C PRO A 3 93.01 13.22 -35.07
N LEU A 4 91.90 13.37 -34.33
CA LEU A 4 90.96 14.51 -34.46
C LEU A 4 89.87 14.49 -33.35
N GLN A 5 90.19 15.25 -32.30
CA GLN A 5 89.36 16.17 -31.51
C GLN A 5 87.95 15.77 -31.01
N GLN A 6 87.85 15.89 -29.68
CA GLN A 6 86.68 15.85 -28.82
C GLN A 6 85.64 16.94 -29.15
N LYS A 7 84.36 16.57 -29.11
CA LYS A 7 83.27 17.46 -28.66
C LYS A 7 82.51 16.76 -27.54
N GLY A 8 82.69 17.25 -26.32
CA GLY A 8 81.96 16.79 -25.15
C GLY A 8 80.48 17.16 -25.26
N VAL A 9 79.61 16.15 -25.22
CA VAL A 9 78.18 16.35 -24.98
C VAL A 9 77.94 16.15 -23.48
N SER A 10 77.34 17.19 -22.91
CA SER A 10 77.07 17.39 -21.49
C SER A 10 76.28 16.23 -20.85
N MET A 11 76.70 15.87 -19.63
CA MET A 11 76.15 14.84 -18.74
C MET A 11 74.71 15.10 -18.24
N LYS A 12 73.94 15.96 -18.94
CA LYS A 12 72.53 16.27 -18.65
C LYS A 12 71.54 15.54 -19.57
N THR A 13 71.96 15.08 -20.75
CA THR A 13 71.07 14.43 -21.73
C THR A 13 70.86 12.93 -21.47
N LEU A 14 71.73 12.28 -20.69
CA LEU A 14 71.62 10.85 -20.38
C LEU A 14 70.64 10.53 -19.24
N LYS A 15 70.24 11.53 -18.43
CA LYS A 15 69.26 11.34 -17.34
C LYS A 15 67.80 11.37 -17.80
N ILE A 16 67.52 11.83 -19.01
CA ILE A 16 66.14 12.01 -19.48
C ILE A 16 65.61 10.72 -20.15
N LEU A 17 66.47 9.90 -20.77
CA LEU A 17 66.04 8.61 -21.33
C LEU A 17 65.85 7.50 -20.28
N GLY A 18 66.48 7.58 -19.11
CA GLY A 18 66.31 6.60 -18.03
C GLY A 18 65.03 6.79 -17.20
N ILE A 19 64.36 7.94 -17.32
CA ILE A 19 63.13 8.24 -16.58
C ILE A 19 61.88 7.89 -17.41
N LEU A 20 61.98 7.87 -18.75
CA LEU A 20 60.87 7.52 -19.63
C LEU A 20 60.62 6.01 -19.77
N SER A 21 61.60 5.15 -19.46
CA SER A 21 61.43 3.68 -19.51
C SER A 21 60.88 3.07 -18.22
N LEU A 22 60.82 3.83 -17.12
CA LEU A 22 60.21 3.40 -15.84
C LEU A 22 58.73 3.78 -15.70
N TRP A 23 58.19 4.60 -16.62
CA TRP A 23 56.77 4.97 -16.64
C TRP A 23 55.88 4.08 -17.52
N PHE A 24 56.45 3.12 -18.25
CA PHE A 24 55.69 2.24 -19.15
C PHE A 24 55.48 0.79 -18.62
N ILE A 25 56.07 0.42 -17.49
CA ILE A 25 55.87 -0.91 -16.86
C ILE A 25 55.08 -0.82 -15.54
N GLY A 26 54.84 0.38 -14.99
CA GLY A 26 54.06 0.60 -13.77
C GLY A 26 52.56 0.85 -13.96
N GLY A 27 52.04 0.77 -15.20
CA GLY A 27 50.71 1.26 -15.57
C GLY A 27 49.64 0.20 -15.84
N LEU A 28 49.77 -1.02 -15.32
CA LEU A 28 48.72 -2.05 -15.46
C LEU A 28 48.57 -2.93 -14.21
N LEU A 29 48.56 -2.30 -13.04
CA LEU A 29 47.85 -2.82 -11.88
C LEU A 29 46.58 -1.97 -11.77
N VAL A 30 45.55 -2.37 -12.53
CA VAL A 30 44.17 -2.03 -12.19
C VAL A 30 43.95 -2.65 -10.82
N THR A 31 44.21 -1.87 -9.78
CA THR A 31 43.71 -2.16 -8.45
C THR A 31 42.20 -2.15 -8.59
N THR A 32 41.63 -3.34 -8.80
CA THR A 32 40.25 -3.64 -8.49
C THR A 32 40.13 -3.45 -6.99
N TYR A 33 40.01 -2.19 -6.56
CA TYR A 33 39.35 -1.90 -5.31
C TYR A 33 38.01 -2.60 -5.43
N PRO A 34 37.68 -3.58 -4.57
CA PRO A 34 36.31 -4.01 -4.46
C PRO A 34 35.59 -2.76 -3.97
N THR A 35 34.99 -2.01 -4.89
CA THR A 35 33.82 -1.24 -4.54
C THR A 35 32.90 -2.29 -3.99
N LYS A 36 32.77 -2.31 -2.65
CA LYS A 36 31.60 -2.89 -2.05
C LYS A 36 30.48 -2.10 -2.70
N VAL A 37 29.84 -2.70 -3.70
CA VAL A 37 28.46 -2.38 -4.02
C VAL A 37 27.76 -2.74 -2.73
N GLN A 38 27.68 -1.76 -1.84
CA GLN A 38 26.76 -1.80 -0.74
C GLN A 38 25.43 -1.98 -1.47
N ALA A 39 24.83 -3.16 -1.35
CA ALA A 39 23.42 -3.30 -1.62
C ALA A 39 22.79 -2.22 -0.75
N ALA A 40 22.39 -1.10 -1.37
CA ALA A 40 21.59 -0.12 -0.70
C ALA A 40 20.39 -0.91 -0.19
N GLY A 41 20.20 -0.96 1.13
CA GLY A 41 18.97 -1.52 1.69
C GLY A 41 17.80 -0.91 0.93
N ALA A 42 16.79 -1.73 0.61
CA ALA A 42 15.69 -1.37 -0.30
C ALA A 42 15.37 0.13 -0.25
N ALA A 43 15.59 0.82 -1.36
CA ALA A 43 15.53 2.26 -1.35
C ALA A 43 14.11 2.70 -0.97
N CYS A 44 13.99 3.59 0.02
CA CYS A 44 12.69 4.19 0.34
C CYS A 44 12.40 5.27 -0.69
N THR A 45 12.09 4.85 -1.91
CA THR A 45 11.75 5.72 -3.03
C THR A 45 10.25 5.79 -3.14
N GLY A 46 9.72 6.99 -3.00
CA GLY A 46 8.31 7.30 -3.16
C GLY A 46 8.16 8.80 -3.27
N ASP A 47 6.97 9.23 -3.66
CA ASP A 47 6.60 10.61 -3.84
C ASP A 47 5.23 10.81 -3.21
N PHE A 48 4.95 12.04 -2.76
CA PHE A 48 3.64 12.36 -2.25
C PHE A 48 2.59 12.23 -3.36
N VAL A 49 1.52 11.46 -3.10
CA VAL A 49 0.47 11.19 -4.07
C VAL A 49 -0.22 12.49 -4.46
N ASN A 50 -0.10 12.88 -5.73
CA ASN A 50 -0.73 14.09 -6.24
C ASN A 50 -2.26 13.99 -6.11
N PRO A 51 -2.91 14.88 -5.34
CA PRO A 51 -4.35 14.90 -5.12
C PRO A 51 -5.19 14.94 -6.40
N ILE A 52 -4.66 15.47 -7.50
CA ILE A 52 -5.40 15.71 -8.76
C ILE A 52 -5.09 14.61 -9.78
N SER A 53 -3.81 14.34 -10.06
CA SER A 53 -3.42 13.40 -11.13
C SER A 53 -3.08 12.00 -10.64
N GLY A 54 -2.80 11.82 -9.34
CA GLY A 54 -2.40 10.54 -8.75
C GLY A 54 -3.57 9.66 -8.30
N ILE A 55 -4.81 10.12 -8.52
CA ILE A 55 -6.02 9.46 -8.03
C ILE A 55 -6.90 9.10 -9.23
N CYS A 56 -7.43 7.88 -9.22
CA CYS A 56 -8.43 7.46 -10.19
C CYS A 56 -9.78 8.08 -9.86
N TRP A 57 -10.13 9.17 -10.55
CA TRP A 57 -11.43 9.83 -10.39
C TRP A 57 -12.60 8.99 -10.93
N ASP A 58 -12.37 8.18 -11.96
CA ASP A 58 -13.37 7.25 -12.50
C ASP A 58 -13.80 6.20 -11.46
N CYS A 59 -12.93 5.94 -10.48
CA CYS A 59 -13.12 4.96 -9.42
C CYS A 59 -14.06 5.46 -8.32
N MET A 60 -14.41 6.75 -8.32
CA MET A 60 -15.48 7.30 -7.47
C MET A 60 -16.87 6.84 -7.88
N PHE A 61 -17.02 6.40 -9.13
CA PHE A 61 -18.30 5.99 -9.70
C PHE A 61 -18.61 4.50 -9.39
N PRO A 62 -19.90 4.14 -9.33
CA PRO A 62 -21.06 4.97 -9.68
C PRO A 62 -21.49 5.94 -8.57
N PHE A 63 -22.03 7.07 -9.02
CA PHE A 63 -22.72 8.03 -8.15
C PHE A 63 -24.22 7.71 -8.15
N THR A 64 -24.78 7.54 -6.96
CA THR A 64 -26.13 7.01 -6.75
C THR A 64 -26.94 7.95 -5.87
N ILE A 65 -28.22 8.12 -6.18
CA ILE A 65 -29.23 8.64 -5.24
C ILE A 65 -30.12 7.46 -4.88
N ALA A 66 -30.12 7.08 -3.62
CA ALA A 66 -30.67 5.80 -3.17
C ALA A 66 -30.19 4.65 -4.08
N LYS A 67 -31.11 3.85 -4.62
CA LYS A 67 -30.81 2.71 -5.48
C LYS A 67 -30.53 3.11 -6.93
N VAL A 68 -30.79 4.35 -7.33
CA VAL A 68 -30.71 4.77 -8.73
C VAL A 68 -29.33 5.36 -9.03
N PRO A 69 -28.55 4.76 -9.95
CA PRO A 69 -27.30 5.36 -10.41
C PRO A 69 -27.59 6.55 -11.32
N ILE A 70 -27.16 7.75 -10.92
CA ILE A 70 -27.19 8.93 -11.79
C ILE A 70 -26.09 8.82 -12.83
N TRP A 71 -24.89 8.45 -12.37
CA TRP A 71 -23.73 8.22 -13.23
C TRP A 71 -23.25 6.77 -13.06
N PRO A 72 -23.51 5.92 -14.07
CA PRO A 72 -23.07 4.54 -14.04
C PRO A 72 -21.55 4.43 -14.22
N SER A 73 -20.99 3.30 -13.79
CA SER A 73 -19.57 2.99 -13.92
C SER A 73 -19.38 1.56 -14.43
N LYS A 74 -18.17 1.27 -14.94
CA LYS A 74 -17.71 -0.09 -15.21
C LYS A 74 -17.49 -0.90 -13.91
N TYR A 75 -17.31 -0.21 -12.78
CA TYR A 75 -17.01 -0.86 -11.51
C TYR A 75 -18.26 -1.32 -10.76
N PRO A 76 -18.22 -2.49 -10.08
CA PRO A 76 -19.37 -3.04 -9.38
C PRO A 76 -19.73 -2.25 -8.12
N ASP A 77 -21.01 -2.01 -7.87
CA ASP A 77 -21.48 -1.20 -6.73
C ASP A 77 -22.17 -2.03 -5.65
N THR A 78 -22.08 -1.55 -4.41
CA THR A 78 -22.68 -2.20 -3.24
C THR A 78 -24.18 -1.93 -3.15
N THR A 79 -24.89 -2.64 -2.28
CA THR A 79 -26.30 -2.34 -2.00
C THR A 79 -26.45 -0.94 -1.40
N ASN A 80 -27.17 -0.08 -2.13
CA ASN A 80 -27.49 1.28 -1.71
C ASN A 80 -28.88 1.35 -1.04
N PRO A 81 -29.16 2.40 -0.24
CA PRO A 81 -30.45 2.60 0.40
C PRO A 81 -31.58 2.63 -0.63
N THR A 82 -32.75 2.09 -0.26
CA THR A 82 -33.92 2.02 -1.14
C THR A 82 -34.65 3.35 -1.27
N LEU A 83 -34.69 4.13 -0.18
CA LEU A 83 -35.41 5.41 -0.13
C LEU A 83 -34.49 6.58 -0.48
N PRO A 84 -34.90 7.48 -1.40
CA PRO A 84 -34.11 8.65 -1.79
C PRO A 84 -34.09 9.75 -0.72
N ILE A 85 -35.06 9.76 0.19
CA ILE A 85 -35.21 10.80 1.21
C ILE A 85 -35.03 10.16 2.58
N SER A 86 -34.28 10.84 3.43
CA SER A 86 -34.10 10.45 4.83
C SER A 86 -34.09 11.67 5.75
N PHE A 87 -34.32 11.41 7.03
CA PHE A 87 -34.44 12.44 8.06
C PHE A 87 -33.29 12.30 9.05
N CYS A 88 -32.44 13.33 9.13
CA CYS A 88 -31.34 13.37 10.09
C CYS A 88 -31.68 14.20 11.32
N PRO A 89 -31.47 13.67 12.54
CA PRO A 89 -31.62 14.45 13.76
C PRO A 89 -30.45 15.44 13.88
N LYS A 90 -30.76 16.72 14.15
CA LYS A 90 -29.76 17.74 14.48
C LYS A 90 -29.82 18.09 15.98
N PRO A 91 -28.68 18.36 16.66
CA PRO A 91 -28.66 18.85 18.04
C PRO A 91 -29.46 20.17 18.21
N PRO A 92 -29.89 20.51 19.45
CA PRO A 92 -31.13 21.24 19.73
C PRO A 92 -31.24 22.67 19.19
N PRO A 93 -32.48 23.17 18.92
CA PRO A 93 -33.76 22.45 19.01
C PRO A 93 -33.83 21.30 18.00
N ILE A 94 -34.39 20.15 18.39
CA ILE A 94 -34.40 18.92 17.56
C ILE A 94 -35.24 19.18 16.31
N PHE A 95 -34.58 19.60 15.23
CA PHE A 95 -35.15 19.67 13.90
C PHE A 95 -34.74 18.40 13.15
N MET A 96 -35.69 17.82 12.43
CA MET A 96 -35.41 16.78 11.44
C MET A 96 -35.02 17.49 10.16
N GLN A 97 -33.75 17.37 9.75
CA GLN A 97 -33.34 17.87 8.44
C GLN A 97 -33.66 16.80 7.40
N VAL A 98 -34.42 17.20 6.38
CA VAL A 98 -34.73 16.36 5.23
C VAL A 98 -33.56 16.46 4.27
N GLY A 99 -32.99 15.33 3.88
CA GLY A 99 -31.94 15.30 2.87
C GLY A 99 -32.08 14.13 1.92
N LEU A 100 -31.22 14.15 0.90
CA LEU A 100 -31.17 13.14 -0.14
C LEU A 100 -30.11 12.10 0.19
N ASN A 101 -30.50 10.83 0.19
CA ASN A 101 -29.54 9.74 0.34
C ASN A 101 -28.68 9.63 -0.92
N ILE A 102 -27.41 9.98 -0.82
CA ILE A 102 -26.42 9.81 -1.88
C ILE A 102 -25.43 8.71 -1.52
N GLY A 103 -24.93 8.03 -2.54
CA GLY A 103 -23.92 7.00 -2.42
C GLY A 103 -22.84 7.18 -3.49
N TYR A 104 -21.58 7.24 -3.07
CA TYR A 104 -20.42 7.37 -3.97
C TYR A 104 -19.19 6.72 -3.34
N TRP A 105 -18.13 6.55 -4.11
CA TRP A 105 -16.86 6.00 -3.60
C TRP A 105 -15.90 7.14 -3.29
N GLU A 106 -15.45 7.25 -2.04
CA GLU A 106 -14.48 8.26 -1.61
C GLU A 106 -13.08 7.62 -1.48
N PRO A 107 -12.02 8.22 -2.02
CA PRO A 107 -10.67 7.95 -1.53
C PRO A 107 -10.59 8.50 -0.11
N TYR A 108 -10.36 7.60 0.86
CA TYR A 108 -10.46 7.94 2.28
C TYR A 108 -9.17 7.70 3.06
N ALA A 109 -8.31 6.81 2.55
CA ALA A 109 -7.07 6.45 3.20
C ALA A 109 -5.99 6.11 2.18
N MET A 110 -4.74 6.27 2.59
CA MET A 110 -3.59 5.73 1.89
C MET A 110 -2.90 4.70 2.77
N VAL A 111 -2.28 3.72 2.16
CA VAL A 111 -1.58 2.64 2.84
C VAL A 111 -0.24 2.44 2.19
N ASP A 112 0.82 2.53 2.98
CA ASP A 112 2.14 2.04 2.56
C ASP A 112 2.32 0.61 3.02
N VAL A 113 2.96 -0.20 2.20
CA VAL A 113 3.45 -1.52 2.58
C VAL A 113 4.91 -1.61 2.20
N THR A 114 5.77 -1.72 3.21
CA THR A 114 7.21 -1.58 3.05
C THR A 114 7.96 -2.67 3.78
N ARG A 115 9.11 -3.03 3.22
CA ARG A 115 10.08 -3.93 3.87
C ARG A 115 10.94 -3.19 4.88
N VAL A 116 11.17 -1.92 4.61
CA VAL A 116 12.01 -1.05 5.44
C VAL A 116 11.15 -0.38 6.49
N PRO A 117 11.46 -0.54 7.78
CA PRO A 117 10.69 0.11 8.83
C PRO A 117 10.80 1.64 8.68
N TYR A 118 9.71 2.33 8.98
CA TYR A 118 9.55 3.78 8.92
C TYR A 118 9.72 4.39 7.52
N CYS A 119 9.61 3.56 6.46
CA CYS A 119 9.59 4.04 5.09
C CYS A 119 8.16 4.41 4.67
N MET A 120 7.91 5.70 4.43
CA MET A 120 6.59 6.22 4.04
C MET A 120 6.59 6.54 2.55
N VAL A 121 6.19 5.56 1.74
CA VAL A 121 6.26 5.63 0.27
C VAL A 121 5.26 6.66 -0.29
N ASN A 122 4.02 6.68 0.20
CA ASN A 122 3.01 7.65 -0.22
C ASN A 122 3.28 9.08 0.27
N MET A 123 4.24 9.28 1.17
CA MET A 123 4.72 10.61 1.59
C MET A 123 6.09 10.96 1.00
N GLY A 124 6.77 10.01 0.35
CA GLY A 124 8.12 10.16 -0.17
C GLY A 124 9.18 10.46 0.88
N MET A 125 8.97 10.04 2.13
CA MET A 125 9.89 10.31 3.23
C MET A 125 10.18 9.06 4.05
N LYS A 126 11.36 9.05 4.67
CA LYS A 126 11.73 8.03 5.66
C LYS A 126 11.85 8.71 7.01
N ILE A 127 11.09 8.24 8.00
CA ILE A 127 11.31 8.70 9.37
C ILE A 127 12.57 8.02 9.90
N SER A 128 13.58 8.81 10.23
CA SER A 128 14.82 8.31 10.83
C SER A 128 14.53 7.90 12.27
N SER A 129 14.16 6.63 12.46
CA SER A 129 14.01 5.99 13.77
C SER A 129 15.24 5.13 14.06
N GLY A 130 15.75 5.19 15.29
CA GLY A 130 16.96 4.49 15.72
C GLY A 130 16.85 2.96 15.77
N ASN A 131 15.68 2.39 15.43
CA ASN A 131 15.43 0.95 15.46
C ASN A 131 15.47 0.32 14.05
N ALA A 132 16.59 0.50 13.34
CA ALA A 132 16.80 0.01 11.98
C ALA A 132 16.97 -1.53 11.86
N ASN A 133 16.80 -2.28 12.97
CA ASN A 133 17.12 -3.71 13.05
C ASN A 133 15.97 -4.63 12.61
N GLN A 134 14.80 -4.11 12.26
CA GLN A 134 13.61 -4.87 11.82
C GLN A 134 13.30 -4.66 10.33
N VAL A 135 14.30 -4.79 9.45
CA VAL A 135 14.04 -4.83 8.00
C VAL A 135 13.37 -6.18 7.68
N GLY A 136 12.08 -6.14 7.42
CA GLY A 136 11.30 -7.30 6.97
C GLY A 136 11.44 -7.55 5.47
N GLY A 137 11.09 -8.74 5.00
CA GLY A 137 10.86 -9.00 3.58
C GLY A 137 11.40 -10.33 3.08
N GLN A 138 11.03 -10.71 1.85
CA GLN A 138 11.68 -11.82 1.17
C GLN A 138 13.01 -11.35 0.59
N THR A 139 14.11 -11.89 1.11
CA THR A 139 15.42 -11.71 0.47
C THR A 139 15.52 -12.69 -0.69
N THR A 140 15.69 -12.19 -1.93
CA THR A 140 16.05 -13.03 -3.09
C THR A 140 17.41 -13.72 -2.90
N VAL A 141 18.23 -13.23 -1.99
CA VAL A 141 19.48 -13.86 -1.52
C VAL A 141 19.26 -14.41 -0.13
N ARG A 142 19.04 -15.72 -0.04
CA ARG A 142 18.87 -16.48 1.21
C ARG A 142 20.17 -16.42 2.03
N PRO A 143 20.22 -15.80 3.22
CA PRO A 143 21.28 -16.13 4.17
C PRO A 143 21.02 -17.57 4.62
N GLN A 144 22.00 -18.44 4.46
CA GLN A 144 21.95 -19.89 4.76
C GLN A 144 21.45 -20.26 6.18
N ALA A 145 21.20 -19.28 7.07
CA ALA A 145 20.91 -19.46 8.49
C ALA A 145 19.47 -19.14 8.93
N ALA A 146 18.62 -18.55 8.09
CA ALA A 146 17.22 -18.26 8.46
C ALA A 146 16.25 -19.15 7.68
N ASN A 147 15.80 -20.23 8.32
CA ASN A 147 14.73 -21.12 7.83
C ASN A 147 13.33 -20.46 7.95
N SER A 148 13.22 -19.16 7.68
CA SER A 148 11.93 -18.46 7.61
C SER A 148 11.38 -18.62 6.20
N ASN A 149 10.31 -19.40 6.05
CA ASN A 149 9.55 -19.55 4.80
C ASN A 149 8.49 -18.43 4.65
N GLY A 150 8.69 -17.27 5.26
CA GLY A 150 7.72 -16.17 5.25
C GLY A 150 8.36 -14.83 4.86
N ALA A 151 7.60 -13.98 4.20
CA ALA A 151 7.94 -12.57 4.07
C ALA A 151 7.35 -11.80 5.24
N PHE A 152 7.96 -10.68 5.60
CA PHE A 152 7.40 -9.74 6.56
C PHE A 152 7.36 -8.34 5.96
N TYR A 153 6.24 -7.66 6.12
CA TYR A 153 6.07 -6.28 5.69
C TYR A 153 5.53 -5.41 6.82
N HIS A 154 6.09 -4.22 6.94
CA HIS A 154 5.52 -3.12 7.68
C HIS A 154 4.46 -2.43 6.85
N ALA A 155 3.47 -1.84 7.50
CA ALA A 155 2.46 -1.06 6.82
C ALA A 155 2.11 0.22 7.60
N HIS A 156 1.80 1.27 6.85
CA HIS A 156 1.46 2.58 7.41
C HIS A 156 0.12 3.01 6.89
N TRP A 157 -0.78 3.40 7.79
CA TRP A 157 -2.11 3.89 7.46
C TRP A 157 -2.15 5.41 7.57
N TYR A 158 -2.58 6.07 6.51
CA TYR A 158 -2.82 7.51 6.51
C TYR A 158 -4.28 7.80 6.26
N LYS A 159 -4.81 8.77 7.00
CA LYS A 159 -6.11 9.36 6.68
C LYS A 159 -5.94 10.25 5.47
N TYR A 160 -6.73 10.04 4.42
CA TYR A 160 -6.63 10.82 3.18
C TYR A 160 -8.03 11.31 2.73
N PRO A 161 -8.62 12.28 3.45
CA PRO A 161 -9.97 12.78 3.18
C PRO A 161 -9.99 13.77 2.00
N LEU A 162 -9.64 13.28 0.81
CA LEU A 162 -9.44 14.09 -0.39
C LEU A 162 -10.70 14.87 -0.82
N ILE A 163 -11.87 14.26 -0.67
CA ILE A 163 -13.16 14.89 -1.02
C ILE A 163 -13.41 16.14 -0.18
N TYR A 164 -13.00 16.10 1.09
CA TYR A 164 -13.08 17.24 1.99
C TYR A 164 -12.06 18.32 1.64
N TRP A 165 -10.82 17.94 1.35
CA TRP A 165 -9.77 18.87 0.94
C TRP A 165 -10.09 19.65 -0.33
N LEU A 166 -10.63 18.97 -1.34
CA LEU A 166 -11.00 19.58 -2.61
C LEU A 166 -12.42 20.16 -2.63
N GLN A 167 -13.17 20.03 -1.51
CA GLN A 167 -14.53 20.55 -1.36
C GLN A 167 -15.48 20.16 -2.51
N ILE A 168 -15.34 18.93 -3.01
CA ILE A 168 -16.09 18.44 -4.18
C ILE A 168 -17.59 18.25 -3.85
N ILE A 169 -17.89 17.74 -2.65
CA ILE A 169 -19.27 17.50 -2.18
C ILE A 169 -19.47 18.29 -0.89
N GLN A 170 -20.03 19.50 -0.98
CA GLN A 170 -20.15 20.42 0.14
C GLN A 170 -21.33 20.09 1.07
N SER A 171 -21.32 18.92 1.71
CA SER A 171 -22.30 18.59 2.76
C SER A 171 -21.64 17.92 3.97
N VAL A 172 -21.93 18.44 5.16
CA VAL A 172 -21.28 18.05 6.44
C VAL A 172 -21.57 16.61 6.85
N ALA A 173 -22.72 16.05 6.48
CA ALA A 173 -23.05 14.65 6.72
C ALA A 173 -22.35 13.70 5.72
N CYS A 174 -21.93 14.24 4.58
CA CYS A 174 -21.31 13.48 3.50
C CYS A 174 -19.79 13.61 3.42
N MET A 175 -19.16 14.53 4.15
CA MET A 175 -17.70 14.63 4.20
C MET A 175 -17.14 14.14 5.54
N ALA A 176 -15.96 13.53 5.51
CA ALA A 176 -15.21 13.27 6.72
C ALA A 176 -14.46 14.56 7.03
N LEU A 177 -14.82 15.24 8.11
CA LEU A 177 -14.16 16.48 8.56
C LEU A 177 -12.84 16.18 9.26
N ASP A 178 -12.03 15.32 8.64
CA ASP A 178 -10.74 14.90 9.17
C ASP A 178 -9.61 15.60 8.39
N ASN A 179 -8.42 15.62 8.97
CA ASN A 179 -7.22 16.11 8.30
C ASN A 179 -6.39 14.94 7.78
N PHE A 180 -5.47 15.23 6.86
CA PHE A 180 -4.43 14.26 6.54
C PHE A 180 -3.52 14.10 7.74
N ASP A 181 -3.42 12.85 8.19
CA ASP A 181 -2.61 12.49 9.33
C ASP A 181 -2.21 11.02 9.23
N ILE A 182 -1.14 10.68 9.94
CA ILE A 182 -0.68 9.31 10.13
C ILE A 182 -1.63 8.65 11.13
N GLY A 183 -2.50 7.78 10.63
CA GLY A 183 -3.50 7.10 11.45
C GLY A 183 -2.96 5.88 12.19
N TYR A 184 -1.99 5.18 11.62
CA TYR A 184 -1.42 3.98 12.23
C TYR A 184 -0.04 3.63 11.65
N LEU A 185 0.89 3.21 12.51
CA LEU A 185 2.21 2.71 12.11
C LEU A 185 2.44 1.35 12.74
N THR A 186 2.76 0.35 11.93
CA THR A 186 2.90 -1.02 12.43
C THR A 186 4.17 -1.24 13.25
N GLU A 187 5.19 -0.40 13.11
CA GLU A 187 6.44 -0.51 13.87
C GLU A 187 6.26 -0.24 15.37
N PHE A 188 5.21 0.51 15.75
CA PHE A 188 4.88 0.75 17.15
C PHE A 188 3.92 -0.29 17.73
N ASP A 189 3.41 -1.18 16.88
CA ASP A 189 2.44 -2.18 17.30
C ASP A 189 3.09 -3.56 17.51
N PRO A 190 3.26 -4.02 18.76
CA PRO A 190 3.79 -5.35 19.03
C PRO A 190 2.86 -6.45 18.50
N PHE A 191 1.57 -6.20 18.33
CA PHE A 191 0.62 -7.16 17.75
C PHE A 191 0.78 -7.33 16.23
N TRP A 192 1.66 -6.57 15.56
CA TRP A 192 1.89 -6.70 14.12
C TRP A 192 3.11 -7.57 13.79
N ASP A 193 4.10 -7.58 14.67
CA ASP A 193 5.37 -8.30 14.50
C ASP A 193 5.28 -9.77 14.96
N ASP A 194 4.32 -10.08 15.84
CA ASP A 194 4.17 -11.39 16.48
C ASP A 194 2.76 -11.97 16.24
N ASP A 195 2.72 -13.12 15.55
CA ASP A 195 1.48 -13.82 15.17
C ASP A 195 0.76 -14.42 16.40
N GLU A 196 1.51 -14.87 17.40
CA GLU A 196 0.99 -15.42 18.64
C GLU A 196 0.37 -14.31 19.51
N LEU A 197 0.99 -13.14 19.54
CA LEU A 197 0.46 -11.99 20.26
C LEU A 197 -0.79 -11.42 19.56
N ALA A 198 -0.81 -11.39 18.23
CA ALA A 198 -1.98 -11.01 17.44
C ALA A 198 -3.21 -11.90 17.75
N PHE A 199 -3.01 -13.14 18.20
CA PHE A 199 -4.10 -14.02 18.62
C PHE A 199 -4.98 -13.43 19.73
N ILE A 200 -4.46 -12.51 20.55
CA ILE A 200 -5.25 -11.78 21.55
C ILE A 200 -6.29 -10.88 20.88
N LEU A 201 -5.96 -10.24 19.75
CA LEU A 201 -6.86 -9.39 18.99
C LEU A 201 -7.83 -10.20 18.12
N ASN A 202 -7.43 -11.39 17.67
CA ASN A 202 -8.22 -12.23 16.76
C ASN A 202 -8.25 -13.72 17.18
N PRO A 203 -8.88 -14.06 18.31
CA PRO A 203 -8.96 -15.44 18.77
C PRO A 203 -9.73 -16.34 17.78
N GLU A 204 -10.65 -15.77 16.98
CA GLU A 204 -11.38 -16.52 15.96
C GLU A 204 -10.49 -17.05 14.83
N ALA A 205 -9.24 -16.55 14.69
CA ALA A 205 -8.27 -17.10 13.73
C ALA A 205 -8.03 -18.61 13.95
N ALA A 206 -8.19 -19.12 15.18
CA ALA A 206 -8.11 -20.55 15.46
C ALA A 206 -9.20 -21.36 14.74
N MET A 207 -10.39 -20.78 14.52
CA MET A 207 -11.44 -21.45 13.76
C MET A 207 -11.17 -21.42 12.25
N PHE A 208 -10.56 -20.36 11.74
CA PHE A 208 -10.33 -20.16 10.31
C PHE A 208 -8.98 -20.64 9.80
N GLY A 209 -8.07 -21.05 10.69
CA GLY A 209 -6.78 -21.67 10.34
C GLY A 209 -6.89 -23.11 9.82
N ASN A 210 -8.10 -23.69 9.76
CA ASN A 210 -8.30 -25.05 9.29
C ASN A 210 -8.41 -25.12 7.74
N PRO A 211 -8.01 -26.24 7.10
CA PRO A 211 -8.07 -26.37 5.64
C PRO A 211 -9.47 -26.21 5.04
N ILE A 212 -10.53 -26.59 5.76
CA ILE A 212 -11.91 -26.50 5.27
C ILE A 212 -12.33 -25.02 5.14
N ALA A 213 -11.98 -24.20 6.13
CA ALA A 213 -12.21 -22.76 6.12
C ALA A 213 -11.39 -22.07 5.03
N GLN A 214 -10.14 -22.49 4.82
CA GLN A 214 -9.28 -21.96 3.75
C GLN A 214 -9.81 -22.34 2.36
N LEU A 215 -10.36 -23.54 2.19
CA LEU A 215 -10.98 -23.97 0.93
C LEU A 215 -12.20 -23.12 0.54
N SER A 216 -12.94 -22.56 1.50
CA SER A 216 -14.04 -21.64 1.19
C SER A 216 -13.57 -20.35 0.50
N CYS A 217 -12.31 -19.94 0.69
CA CYS A 217 -11.76 -18.75 0.06
C CYS A 217 -11.57 -18.90 -1.45
N VAL A 218 -11.53 -20.15 -1.97
CA VAL A 218 -11.50 -20.41 -3.42
C VAL A 218 -12.75 -19.85 -4.11
N VAL A 219 -13.91 -19.94 -3.45
CA VAL A 219 -15.17 -19.42 -4.01
C VAL A 219 -15.10 -17.90 -4.18
N GLU A 220 -14.56 -17.20 -3.19
CA GLU A 220 -14.39 -15.76 -3.28
C GLU A 220 -13.33 -15.38 -4.32
N SER A 221 -12.16 -16.05 -4.31
CA SER A 221 -11.11 -15.82 -5.30
C SER A 221 -11.64 -15.92 -6.72
N VAL A 222 -12.34 -17.00 -7.07
CA VAL A 222 -12.92 -17.18 -8.41
C VAL A 222 -13.94 -16.09 -8.74
N LYS A 223 -14.77 -15.70 -7.77
CA LYS A 223 -15.78 -14.65 -7.95
C LYS A 223 -15.13 -13.30 -8.25
N THR A 224 -14.12 -12.90 -7.48
CA THR A 224 -13.49 -11.57 -7.57
C THR A 224 -12.30 -11.50 -8.53
N SER A 225 -11.82 -12.62 -9.08
CA SER A 225 -10.64 -12.70 -9.97
C SER A 225 -10.58 -11.62 -11.04
N PHE A 226 -11.69 -11.34 -11.72
CA PHE A 226 -11.72 -10.38 -12.83
C PHE A 226 -12.04 -8.94 -12.42
N GLY A 227 -12.20 -8.63 -11.13
CA GLY A 227 -12.51 -7.28 -10.64
C GLY A 227 -13.91 -6.75 -11.01
N ASN A 228 -14.75 -7.57 -11.64
CA ASN A 228 -16.11 -7.19 -12.07
C ASN A 228 -17.19 -7.49 -11.04
N SER A 229 -16.83 -8.10 -9.91
CA SER A 229 -17.78 -8.49 -8.87
C SER A 229 -17.25 -8.09 -7.50
N LEU A 230 -18.17 -7.93 -6.54
CA LEU A 230 -17.82 -7.62 -5.16
C LEU A 230 -17.47 -8.88 -4.37
N PRO A 231 -16.52 -8.79 -3.42
CA PRO A 231 -16.22 -9.88 -2.48
C PRO A 231 -17.45 -10.23 -1.61
N LEU A 232 -17.38 -11.40 -0.97
CA LEU A 232 -18.41 -11.94 -0.10
C LEU A 232 -18.14 -11.51 1.34
N ASP A 233 -18.95 -10.59 1.86
CA ASP A 233 -18.80 -10.08 3.24
C ASP A 233 -19.01 -11.17 4.30
N ALA A 234 -19.78 -12.22 3.99
CA ALA A 234 -19.97 -13.36 4.89
C ALA A 234 -18.67 -14.17 5.13
N LEU A 235 -17.76 -14.19 4.16
CA LEU A 235 -16.47 -14.88 4.25
C LEU A 235 -15.38 -13.91 4.70
N PHE A 236 -15.57 -13.19 5.80
CA PHE A 236 -14.70 -12.09 6.24
C PHE A 236 -13.22 -12.49 6.42
N TRP A 237 -12.90 -13.77 6.60
CA TRP A 237 -11.54 -14.29 6.74
C TRP A 237 -10.83 -14.56 5.41
N CYS A 238 -11.53 -14.42 4.28
CA CYS A 238 -11.00 -14.55 2.94
C CYS A 238 -10.77 -13.17 2.33
N LEU A 239 -9.67 -13.00 1.60
CA LEU A 239 -9.33 -11.77 0.89
C LEU A 239 -9.20 -12.07 -0.62
N GLY A 240 -10.20 -12.77 -1.16
CA GLY A 240 -10.21 -13.26 -2.54
C GLY A 240 -8.93 -13.97 -2.96
N SER A 241 -8.34 -13.52 -4.07
CA SER A 241 -7.12 -14.13 -4.62
C SER A 241 -5.84 -13.79 -3.84
N GLN A 242 -5.91 -12.87 -2.87
CA GLN A 242 -4.76 -12.47 -2.06
C GLN A 242 -4.45 -13.49 -0.96
N GLY A 243 -5.46 -14.26 -0.52
CA GLY A 243 -5.31 -15.30 0.50
C GLY A 243 -6.18 -15.07 1.73
N SER A 244 -5.74 -15.56 2.89
CA SER A 244 -6.48 -15.41 4.14
C SER A 244 -6.17 -14.09 4.83
N ALA A 245 -7.18 -13.51 5.47
CA ALA A 245 -7.02 -12.33 6.29
C ALA A 245 -6.22 -12.57 7.58
N TYR A 246 -6.17 -13.82 8.07
CA TYR A 246 -5.43 -14.17 9.27
C TYR A 246 -4.05 -14.77 8.92
N PRO A 247 -3.02 -14.56 9.78
CA PRO A 247 -3.00 -13.65 10.94
C PRO A 247 -3.08 -12.16 10.55
N LEU A 248 -3.58 -11.31 11.45
CA LEU A 248 -3.67 -9.84 11.26
C LEU A 248 -2.33 -9.15 11.54
N THR A 249 -1.30 -9.64 10.87
CA THR A 249 0.11 -9.26 11.03
C THR A 249 0.77 -9.03 9.67
N GLY A 250 2.02 -8.59 9.72
CA GLY A 250 2.86 -8.36 8.55
C GLY A 250 3.37 -9.63 7.85
N THR A 251 3.06 -10.83 8.39
CA THR A 251 3.61 -12.10 7.89
C THR A 251 2.84 -12.59 6.65
N THR A 252 3.55 -12.91 5.57
CA THR A 252 2.96 -13.47 4.35
C THR A 252 3.65 -14.78 3.93
N GLY A 253 2.99 -15.54 3.07
CA GLY A 253 3.54 -16.80 2.56
C GLY A 253 4.74 -16.58 1.65
N TYR A 254 5.59 -17.62 1.51
CA TYR A 254 6.73 -17.59 0.59
C TYR A 254 6.34 -17.46 -0.89
N ARG A 255 5.12 -17.90 -1.26
CA ARG A 255 4.73 -18.12 -2.66
C ARG A 255 4.08 -16.91 -3.33
N ASP A 256 3.85 -15.83 -2.60
CA ASP A 256 3.15 -14.65 -3.09
C ASP A 256 4.12 -13.75 -3.87
N THR A 257 3.65 -13.15 -4.97
CA THR A 257 4.41 -12.06 -5.62
C THR A 257 4.51 -10.87 -4.65
N PRO A 258 5.54 -10.02 -4.73
CA PRO A 258 5.67 -8.90 -3.80
C PRO A 258 4.46 -7.96 -3.79
N LEU A 259 3.81 -7.78 -4.95
CA LEU A 259 2.61 -6.97 -5.10
C LEU A 259 1.35 -7.66 -4.55
N GLN A 260 1.24 -8.99 -4.73
CA GLN A 260 0.20 -9.80 -4.10
C GLN A 260 0.32 -9.76 -2.57
N ALA A 261 1.53 -9.94 -2.05
CA ALA A 261 1.81 -9.80 -0.61
C ALA A 261 1.47 -8.38 -0.11
N ALA A 262 1.84 -7.34 -0.86
CA ALA A 262 1.57 -5.97 -0.46
C ALA A 262 0.06 -5.63 -0.47
N THR A 263 -0.66 -6.09 -1.48
CA THR A 263 -2.12 -5.93 -1.51
C THR A 263 -2.78 -6.70 -0.36
N LEU A 264 -2.39 -7.95 -0.10
CA LEU A 264 -2.85 -8.74 1.05
C LEU A 264 -2.66 -7.97 2.36
N ILE A 265 -1.43 -7.49 2.62
CA ILE A 265 -1.10 -6.77 3.84
C ILE A 265 -1.90 -5.49 3.99
N SER A 266 -2.11 -4.75 2.90
CA SER A 266 -2.92 -3.53 2.93
C SER A 266 -4.41 -3.80 3.25
N GLU A 267 -4.94 -4.94 2.83
CA GLU A 267 -6.32 -5.38 3.15
C GLU A 267 -6.42 -5.90 4.59
N ARG A 268 -5.41 -6.65 5.06
CA ARG A 268 -5.31 -7.11 6.47
C ARG A 268 -5.20 -5.95 7.44
N LEU A 269 -4.38 -4.94 7.12
CA LEU A 269 -4.27 -3.74 7.94
C LEU A 269 -5.62 -3.04 8.06
N ASN A 270 -6.37 -2.91 6.96
CA ASN A 270 -7.72 -2.36 7.01
C ASN A 270 -8.60 -3.19 7.96
N TYR A 271 -8.60 -4.53 7.85
CA TYR A 271 -9.37 -5.38 8.76
C TYR A 271 -8.96 -5.19 10.24
N LYS A 272 -7.66 -5.10 10.51
CA LYS A 272 -7.15 -4.84 11.87
C LYS A 272 -7.67 -3.49 12.41
N LEU A 273 -7.64 -2.44 11.60
CA LEU A 273 -8.12 -1.11 12.00
C LEU A 273 -9.63 -1.05 12.22
N HIS A 274 -10.41 -1.84 11.48
CA HIS A 274 -11.83 -2.04 11.75
C HIS A 274 -12.05 -2.66 13.13
N ARG A 275 -11.29 -3.71 13.46
CA ARG A 275 -11.38 -4.36 14.78
C ARG A 275 -10.99 -3.45 15.94
N MET A 276 -9.99 -2.60 15.72
CA MET A 276 -9.55 -1.62 16.72
C MET A 276 -10.48 -0.39 16.82
N GLY A 277 -11.50 -0.28 15.95
CA GLY A 277 -12.43 0.85 15.95
C GLY A 277 -11.82 2.16 15.45
N ILE A 278 -10.70 2.10 14.74
CA ILE A 278 -10.05 3.28 14.12
C ILE A 278 -10.77 3.66 12.82
N VAL A 279 -11.20 2.65 12.04
CA VAL A 279 -11.94 2.86 10.79
C VAL A 279 -13.44 2.73 11.03
N TRP A 280 -14.19 3.75 10.62
CA TRP A 280 -15.63 3.88 10.84
C TRP A 280 -16.38 3.81 9.52
N GLU A 281 -17.56 3.21 9.52
CA GLU A 281 -18.32 2.91 8.31
C GLU A 281 -19.69 3.60 8.26
N SER A 282 -20.22 3.76 7.06
CA SER A 282 -21.54 4.35 6.83
C SER A 282 -22.44 3.41 6.03
N LEU A 283 -22.88 2.30 6.62
CA LEU A 283 -23.76 1.34 5.92
C LEU A 283 -25.07 2.01 5.52
N GLY A 284 -25.52 1.70 4.31
CA GLY A 284 -26.76 2.26 3.75
C GLY A 284 -27.93 1.31 3.66
N THR A 285 -27.89 0.20 4.40
CA THR A 285 -28.98 -0.79 4.44
C THR A 285 -30.16 -0.33 5.29
N ASP A 286 -29.94 0.50 6.31
CA ASP A 286 -30.93 0.76 7.38
C ASP A 286 -31.23 2.26 7.61
N GLY A 287 -31.87 2.91 6.64
CA GLY A 287 -32.50 4.23 6.85
C GLY A 287 -31.52 5.42 6.79
N ALA A 288 -31.74 6.43 7.64
CA ALA A 288 -31.04 7.72 7.58
C ALA A 288 -29.57 7.60 8.01
N ILE A 289 -28.64 7.75 7.06
CA ILE A 289 -27.20 7.55 7.29
C ILE A 289 -26.56 8.88 7.65
N CYS A 290 -26.85 9.34 8.86
CA CYS A 290 -26.41 10.65 9.35
C CYS A 290 -25.05 10.58 10.05
N TYR A 291 -24.67 9.39 10.53
CA TYR A 291 -23.47 9.16 11.31
C TYR A 291 -22.74 7.90 10.84
N GLN A 292 -21.42 7.92 10.98
CA GLN A 292 -20.60 6.74 10.81
C GLN A 292 -20.64 5.92 12.11
N HIS A 293 -20.54 4.60 11.98
CA HIS A 293 -20.51 3.67 13.09
C HIS A 293 -19.31 2.73 12.97
N PRO A 294 -18.70 2.30 14.09
CA PRO A 294 -17.64 1.32 14.05
C PRO A 294 -18.19 -0.03 13.61
N MET A 295 -17.48 -0.69 12.69
CA MET A 295 -17.82 -2.03 12.22
C MET A 295 -16.59 -2.95 12.42
N PRO A 296 -16.57 -3.78 13.48
CA PRO A 296 -15.39 -4.61 13.79
C PRO A 296 -15.08 -5.68 12.73
N ILE A 297 -16.10 -6.15 12.01
CA ILE A 297 -15.94 -7.09 10.89
C ILE A 297 -15.83 -6.28 9.60
N LEU A 298 -14.75 -6.49 8.83
CA LEU A 298 -14.49 -5.76 7.60
C LEU A 298 -15.60 -6.00 6.55
N PRO A 299 -16.36 -4.98 6.14
CA PRO A 299 -17.29 -5.08 5.01
C PRO A 299 -16.52 -4.95 3.69
N LYS A 300 -15.85 -6.02 3.28
CA LYS A 300 -14.94 -6.06 2.12
C LYS A 300 -15.57 -5.52 0.83
N SER A 301 -16.86 -5.76 0.62
CA SER A 301 -17.60 -5.33 -0.57
C SER A 301 -17.62 -3.81 -0.75
N ARG A 302 -17.38 -3.07 0.33
CA ARG A 302 -17.40 -1.60 0.36
C ARG A 302 -16.03 -0.97 0.15
N TYR A 303 -15.02 -1.78 -0.18
CA TYR A 303 -13.66 -1.32 -0.38
C TYR A 303 -13.12 -1.63 -1.77
N ARG A 304 -12.36 -0.68 -2.29
CA ARG A 304 -11.53 -0.81 -3.49
C ARG A 304 -10.15 -0.25 -3.20
N TYR A 305 -9.17 -0.63 -4.00
CA TYR A 305 -7.83 -0.07 -3.92
C TYR A 305 -7.31 0.31 -5.29
N GLN A 306 -6.34 1.21 -5.27
CA GLN A 306 -5.59 1.69 -6.41
C GLN A 306 -4.12 1.69 -6.01
N LEU A 307 -3.23 1.30 -6.92
CA LEU A 307 -1.80 1.43 -6.71
C LEU A 307 -1.37 2.90 -6.92
N SER A 308 -0.74 3.49 -5.92
CA SER A 308 -0.24 4.88 -5.96
C SER A 308 1.29 4.98 -6.05
N ASN A 309 2.03 3.94 -5.65
CA ASN A 309 3.50 3.89 -5.72
C ASN A 309 3.98 2.41 -5.73
N VAL A 310 5.15 2.00 -6.25
CA VAL A 310 6.24 2.79 -6.90
C VAL A 310 5.83 3.33 -8.28
N GLU A 311 5.24 2.47 -9.11
CA GLU A 311 4.71 2.86 -10.42
C GLU A 311 3.19 2.96 -10.30
N ALA A 312 2.65 4.18 -10.25
CA ALA A 312 1.23 4.40 -9.98
C ALA A 312 0.33 3.91 -11.13
N ASP A 313 -0.80 3.25 -10.80
CA ASP A 313 -1.92 3.08 -11.73
C ASP A 313 -3.06 4.03 -11.34
N ALA A 314 -3.01 5.26 -11.84
CA ALA A 314 -4.06 6.25 -11.61
C ALA A 314 -5.29 6.08 -12.52
N ARG A 315 -5.35 5.06 -13.37
CA ARG A 315 -6.43 4.87 -14.35
C ARG A 315 -7.43 3.79 -13.92
N ASN A 316 -7.02 2.85 -13.08
CA ASN A 316 -7.87 1.76 -12.64
C ASN A 316 -7.92 1.64 -11.12
N CYS A 317 -9.05 1.13 -10.63
CA CYS A 317 -9.15 0.59 -9.28
C CYS A 317 -9.65 -0.84 -9.32
N TYR A 318 -9.37 -1.57 -8.26
CA TYR A 318 -9.77 -2.95 -8.10
C TYR A 318 -10.58 -3.12 -6.81
N PRO A 319 -11.75 -3.79 -6.86
CA PRO A 319 -12.41 -4.27 -5.65
C PRO A 319 -11.48 -5.18 -4.85
N TYR A 320 -11.70 -5.23 -3.53
CA TYR A 320 -10.94 -6.13 -2.66
C TYR A 320 -11.07 -7.59 -3.14
N GLY A 321 -9.96 -8.32 -3.04
CA GLY A 321 -9.86 -9.72 -3.48
C GLY A 321 -9.67 -9.93 -4.99
N THR A 322 -9.56 -8.88 -5.80
CA THR A 322 -9.15 -8.98 -7.21
C THR A 322 -7.73 -9.52 -7.31
N THR A 323 -7.44 -10.42 -8.25
CA THR A 323 -6.09 -10.96 -8.41
C THR A 323 -5.10 -9.89 -8.87
N THR A 324 -3.88 -9.87 -8.34
CA THR A 324 -2.82 -8.97 -8.83
C THR A 324 -2.32 -9.39 -10.20
N ALA A 325 -2.43 -10.67 -10.56
CA ALA A 325 -1.89 -11.23 -11.80
C ALA A 325 -2.38 -10.52 -13.09
N ILE A 326 -3.55 -9.86 -13.07
CA ILE A 326 -4.08 -9.15 -14.25
C ILE A 326 -3.50 -7.75 -14.43
N TRP A 327 -2.88 -7.17 -13.40
CA TRP A 327 -2.45 -5.77 -13.39
C TRP A 327 -1.06 -5.54 -12.79
N GLU A 328 -0.42 -6.55 -12.18
CA GLU A 328 0.90 -6.41 -11.56
C GLU A 328 2.03 -6.17 -12.57
N SER A 329 1.81 -6.57 -13.82
CA SER A 329 2.80 -6.45 -14.90
C SER A 329 3.17 -4.98 -15.14
N GLY A 330 4.45 -4.66 -14.99
CA GLY A 330 4.99 -3.32 -15.22
C GLY A 330 4.92 -2.39 -13.99
N HIS A 331 4.36 -2.86 -12.87
CA HIS A 331 4.28 -2.08 -11.63
C HIS A 331 5.29 -2.50 -10.56
N ASP A 332 5.95 -3.64 -10.76
CA ASP A 332 7.06 -4.07 -9.93
C ASP A 332 8.39 -3.57 -10.50
N ASN A 333 9.17 -2.86 -9.69
CA ASN A 333 10.45 -2.29 -10.09
C ASN A 333 11.59 -2.87 -9.22
N PRO A 334 12.47 -3.71 -9.82
CA PRO A 334 13.52 -4.39 -9.08
C PRO A 334 14.64 -3.47 -8.58
N VAL A 335 14.72 -2.22 -9.06
CA VAL A 335 15.77 -1.25 -8.70
C VAL A 335 15.38 -0.46 -7.44
N THR A 336 14.12 -0.06 -7.34
CA THR A 336 13.58 0.70 -6.19
C THR A 336 13.23 -0.20 -5.01
N GLY A 337 13.10 -1.50 -5.25
CA GLY A 337 12.74 -2.49 -4.25
C GLY A 337 11.23 -2.55 -3.98
N ASP A 338 10.83 -3.57 -3.24
CA ASP A 338 9.44 -4.02 -3.12
C ASP A 338 8.68 -3.25 -2.00
N ASN A 339 8.62 -1.93 -2.14
CA ASN A 339 7.88 -1.02 -1.26
C ASN A 339 6.72 -0.42 -2.06
N PHE A 340 5.47 -0.61 -1.64
CA PHE A 340 4.29 -0.24 -2.43
C PHE A 340 3.38 0.73 -1.67
N GLY A 341 2.77 1.65 -2.39
CA GLY A 341 1.76 2.57 -1.88
C GLY A 341 0.40 2.28 -2.51
N PHE A 342 -0.66 2.29 -1.72
CA PHE A 342 -2.04 2.13 -2.17
C PHE A 342 -2.91 3.28 -1.72
N VAL A 343 -3.83 3.71 -2.58
CA VAL A 343 -4.99 4.52 -2.18
C VAL A 343 -6.15 3.58 -1.98
N LYS A 344 -6.82 3.70 -0.83
CA LYS A 344 -8.01 2.93 -0.50
C LYS A 344 -9.26 3.79 -0.71
N PHE A 345 -10.18 3.24 -1.49
CA PHE A 345 -11.50 3.80 -1.70
C PHE A 345 -12.50 3.05 -0.84
N ARG A 346 -13.45 3.80 -0.28
CA ARG A 346 -14.56 3.26 0.50
C ARG A 346 -15.87 3.77 -0.08
N LYS A 347 -16.86 2.90 -0.17
CA LYS A 347 -18.23 3.35 -0.47
C LYS A 347 -18.73 4.19 0.69
N ARG A 348 -19.10 5.44 0.44
CA ARG A 348 -19.82 6.29 1.40
C ARG A 348 -21.27 6.42 0.98
N ASN A 349 -22.15 6.15 1.93
CA ASN A 349 -23.56 6.45 1.81
C ASN A 349 -23.89 7.47 2.90
N CYS A 350 -24.54 8.56 2.54
CA CYS A 350 -24.78 9.67 3.46
C CYS A 350 -26.01 10.47 3.03
N VAL A 351 -26.51 11.29 3.95
CA VAL A 351 -27.61 12.21 3.67
C VAL A 351 -27.03 13.55 3.23
N PHE A 352 -27.28 13.92 1.98
CA PHE A 352 -26.96 15.24 1.45
C PHE A 352 -28.01 16.23 1.96
N LEU A 353 -27.56 17.13 2.83
CA LEU A 353 -28.34 18.19 3.48
C LEU A 353 -28.14 19.55 2.82
#